data_AF-A0A943GMX1-F1
#
_entry.id   AF-A0A943GMX1-F1
#
_cell.length_a   1.000
_cell.length_b   1.000
_cell.length_c   1.000
_cell.angle_alpha   90.00
_cell.angle_beta   90.00
_cell.angle_gamma   90.00
#
_symmetry.space_group_name_H-M   'P 1'
#
loop_
_entity.id
_entity.type
_entity.pdbx_description
1 polymer ?
#
loop_
_entity_poly.entity_id
_entity_poly.type
_entity_poly.pdbx_seq_one_letter_code
_entity_poly.pdbx_strand_id
1 'polypeptide(L)'
;MFSFFKRRDEGPIAVEDAVFTSEDIFVLLGESLDLGYFAAQPRNLNLGYYKAEGASAWRKRLVSRFEEKGLVDDAGRPTPDLLRALEPLLGKGLYIGDGDRPGPEDPVERRTAVLCLTPDLSRATAVVKDGHGFRLRPFPDDPSLWEAEFLRLYNLTGLFCWAERSQSYLGGGLNLEDSSFSNALKGGTGAVREWCRQRGISDSAQLEKVSKIGNSWMGIRGAISFTAFDLRESEFPAELGYGAPIAISGTFRSKISLVFPECGLVHFNGVSPREGFDWFDHSQSIELCRYAGFDFLGPGEGLLDNLFKFYDYPEGGNEY
;
A
#
# COMPACT_ATOMS: atom_id res chain seq x y z
N MET A 1 19.01 30.78 -37.02
CA MET A 1 17.57 30.52 -36.78
C MET A 1 17.48 29.13 -36.20
N PHE A 2 17.41 29.02 -34.87
CA PHE A 2 17.44 27.74 -34.17
C PHE A 2 16.05 27.13 -34.13
N SER A 3 15.84 26.01 -34.82
CA SER A 3 14.65 25.16 -34.66
C SER A 3 14.91 24.18 -33.52
N PHE A 4 14.39 24.49 -32.32
CA PHE A 4 14.43 23.61 -31.14
C PHE A 4 13.02 23.08 -30.78
N PHE A 5 12.18 22.84 -31.77
CA PHE A 5 10.97 22.03 -31.56
C PHE A 5 11.28 20.59 -31.98
N LYS A 6 11.69 19.79 -31.00
CA LYS A 6 11.62 18.33 -31.09
C LYS A 6 10.17 18.01 -31.47
N ARG A 7 9.96 17.41 -32.64
CA ARG A 7 8.67 16.81 -33.01
C ARG A 7 8.21 15.99 -31.80
N ARG A 8 6.98 16.25 -31.32
CA ARG A 8 6.30 15.34 -30.38
C ARG A 8 6.37 13.95 -31.02
N ASP A 9 6.75 12.92 -30.27
CA ASP A 9 6.69 11.55 -30.75
C ASP A 9 5.21 11.24 -31.06
N GLU A 10 4.83 11.36 -32.33
CA GLU A 10 3.47 11.18 -32.88
C GLU A 10 3.18 9.68 -33.08
N GLY A 11 3.46 8.86 -32.07
CA GLY A 11 3.33 7.41 -32.14
C GLY A 11 2.63 6.81 -30.93
N PRO A 12 2.23 5.52 -31.03
CA PRO A 12 1.73 4.77 -29.88
C PRO A 12 2.72 4.85 -28.72
N ILE A 13 2.20 5.09 -27.52
CA ILE A 13 2.98 5.07 -26.29
C ILE A 13 2.59 3.83 -25.47
N ALA A 14 3.57 3.22 -24.80
CA ALA A 14 3.29 2.17 -23.83
C ALA A 14 2.55 2.75 -22.61
N VAL A 15 1.76 1.92 -21.93
CA VAL A 15 0.99 2.35 -20.75
C VAL A 15 1.93 2.86 -19.65
N GLU A 16 3.09 2.23 -19.49
CA GLU A 16 4.10 2.51 -18.47
C GLU A 16 4.82 3.85 -18.67
N ASP A 17 4.83 4.36 -19.91
CA ASP A 17 5.48 5.62 -20.27
C ASP A 17 4.51 6.80 -20.22
N ALA A 18 3.20 6.54 -20.10
CA ALA A 18 2.19 7.58 -20.02
C ALA A 18 2.07 8.15 -18.60
N VAL A 19 2.03 9.48 -18.52
CA VAL A 19 1.78 10.21 -17.28
C VAL A 19 0.35 10.75 -17.30
N PHE A 20 -0.48 10.21 -16.41
CA PHE A 20 -1.88 10.56 -16.22
C PHE A 20 -2.03 11.60 -15.10
N THR A 21 -3.02 12.49 -15.20
CA THR A 21 -3.45 13.31 -14.07
C THR A 21 -4.42 12.52 -13.20
N SER A 22 -4.70 13.01 -11.99
CA SER A 22 -5.75 12.46 -11.12
C SER A 22 -7.11 12.38 -11.83
N GLU A 23 -7.45 13.41 -12.60
CA GLU A 23 -8.69 13.50 -13.38
C GLU A 23 -8.72 12.46 -14.50
N ASP A 24 -7.59 12.22 -15.18
CA ASP A 24 -7.49 11.17 -16.20
C ASP A 24 -7.78 9.80 -15.58
N ILE A 25 -7.10 9.46 -14.48
CA ILE A 25 -7.30 8.18 -13.77
C ILE A 25 -8.76 8.06 -13.31
N PHE A 26 -9.33 9.11 -12.71
CA PHE A 26 -10.74 9.12 -12.29
C PHE A 26 -11.70 8.82 -13.45
N VAL A 27 -11.50 9.46 -14.61
CA VAL A 27 -12.33 9.24 -15.82
C VAL A 27 -12.13 7.83 -16.39
N LEU A 28 -10.89 7.37 -16.45
CA LEU A 28 -10.52 6.03 -16.92
C LEU A 28 -11.09 4.92 -16.04
N LEU A 29 -11.24 5.18 -14.74
CA LEU A 29 -11.89 4.28 -13.79
C LEU A 29 -13.42 4.36 -13.80
N GLY A 30 -14.02 5.01 -14.79
CA GLY A 30 -15.49 5.14 -14.89
C GLY A 30 -16.07 6.14 -13.91
N GLU A 31 -15.35 7.24 -13.65
CA GLU A 31 -15.74 8.30 -12.71
C GLU A 31 -15.79 7.77 -11.26
N SER A 32 -14.84 6.89 -10.96
CA SER A 32 -14.62 6.26 -9.65
C SER A 32 -13.23 6.58 -9.11
N LEU A 33 -13.10 6.46 -7.79
CA LEU A 33 -11.82 6.57 -7.09
C LEU A 33 -11.01 5.29 -7.26
N ASP A 34 -9.68 5.40 -7.15
CA ASP A 34 -8.81 4.22 -7.21
C ASP A 34 -8.79 3.44 -5.89
N LEU A 35 -8.60 2.12 -5.96
CA LEU A 35 -8.52 1.22 -4.80
C LEU A 35 -7.56 1.70 -3.71
N GLY A 36 -6.38 2.17 -4.11
CA GLY A 36 -5.33 2.66 -3.21
C GLY A 36 -5.58 4.05 -2.62
N TYR A 37 -6.66 4.70 -3.06
CA TYR A 37 -7.01 6.09 -2.75
C TYR A 37 -5.81 7.01 -2.88
N PHE A 38 -5.08 6.90 -4.00
CA PHE A 38 -3.78 7.54 -4.20
C PHE A 38 -3.83 8.56 -5.33
N ALA A 39 -4.12 8.11 -6.55
CA ALA A 39 -4.15 8.97 -7.73
C ALA A 39 -5.49 9.69 -7.89
N ALA A 40 -6.59 8.93 -7.89
CA ALA A 40 -7.96 9.42 -8.00
C ALA A 40 -8.60 9.45 -6.61
N GLN A 41 -8.21 10.44 -5.80
CA GLN A 41 -8.81 10.73 -4.49
C GLN A 41 -9.43 12.14 -4.48
N PRO A 42 -10.51 12.38 -3.71
CA PRO A 42 -11.18 13.66 -3.53
C PRO A 42 -10.27 14.87 -3.33
N ARG A 43 -9.16 14.72 -2.62
CA ARG A 43 -8.22 15.81 -2.36
C ARG A 43 -7.41 16.23 -3.59
N ASN A 44 -7.20 15.30 -4.53
CA ASN A 44 -6.46 15.54 -5.77
C ASN A 44 -7.39 15.91 -6.94
N LEU A 45 -8.70 15.91 -6.72
CA LEU A 45 -9.72 16.16 -7.73
C LEU A 45 -10.47 17.44 -7.42
N ASN A 46 -10.76 18.26 -8.43
CA ASN A 46 -11.70 19.37 -8.27
C ASN A 46 -13.13 18.84 -8.32
N LEU A 47 -13.55 18.17 -7.23
CA LEU A 47 -14.87 17.56 -7.15
C LEU A 47 -16.00 18.59 -7.24
N GLY A 48 -15.78 19.84 -6.80
CA GLY A 48 -16.75 20.93 -6.94
C GLY A 48 -17.07 21.22 -8.41
N TYR A 49 -16.05 21.28 -9.25
CA TYR A 49 -16.20 21.41 -10.71
C TYR A 49 -16.91 20.20 -11.31
N TYR A 50 -16.52 18.98 -10.90
CA TYR A 50 -17.18 17.76 -11.37
C TYR A 50 -18.68 17.72 -11.02
N LYS A 51 -19.11 18.17 -9.82
CA LYS A 51 -20.55 18.22 -9.49
C LYS A 51 -21.35 19.14 -10.41
N ALA A 52 -20.73 20.24 -10.81
CA ALA A 52 -21.40 21.28 -11.59
C ALA A 52 -21.44 20.96 -13.08
N GLU A 53 -20.34 20.42 -13.63
CA GLU A 53 -20.10 20.31 -15.08
C GLU A 53 -19.92 18.85 -15.55
N GLY A 54 -19.88 17.89 -14.62
CA GLY A 54 -19.57 16.48 -14.91
C GLY A 54 -18.12 16.26 -15.37
N ALA A 55 -17.85 15.05 -15.87
CA ALA A 55 -16.51 14.67 -16.36
C ALA A 55 -16.26 14.99 -17.85
N SER A 56 -17.22 15.59 -18.57
CA SER A 56 -17.11 15.78 -20.04
C SER A 56 -15.86 16.58 -20.44
N ALA A 57 -15.56 17.66 -19.70
CA ALA A 57 -14.36 18.45 -19.95
C ALA A 57 -13.07 17.67 -19.68
N TRP A 58 -13.06 16.81 -18.66
CA TRP A 58 -11.91 15.96 -18.30
C TRP A 58 -11.70 14.87 -19.36
N ARG A 59 -12.79 14.22 -19.79
CA ARG A 59 -12.79 13.23 -20.87
C ARG A 59 -12.29 13.80 -22.20
N LYS A 60 -12.69 15.02 -22.56
CA LYS A 60 -12.16 15.70 -23.75
C LYS A 60 -10.65 15.97 -23.65
N ARG A 61 -10.14 16.34 -22.47
CA ARG A 61 -8.69 16.52 -22.25
C ARG A 61 -7.92 15.19 -22.32
N LEU A 62 -8.51 14.12 -21.81
CA LEU A 62 -7.96 12.76 -21.89
C LEU A 62 -7.82 12.34 -23.37
N VAL A 63 -8.89 12.42 -24.16
CA VAL A 63 -8.91 12.10 -25.60
C VAL A 63 -7.84 12.90 -26.34
N SER A 64 -7.84 14.24 -26.17
CA SER A 64 -6.87 15.13 -26.81
C SER A 64 -5.40 14.80 -26.50
N ARG A 65 -5.12 14.08 -25.40
CA ARG A 65 -3.75 13.74 -25.00
C ARG A 65 -3.32 12.34 -25.42
N PHE A 66 -4.27 11.42 -25.61
CA PHE A 66 -4.01 10.00 -25.60
C PHE A 66 -4.67 9.21 -26.74
N GLU A 67 -5.59 9.81 -27.50
CA GLU A 67 -6.20 9.17 -28.68
C GLU A 67 -5.15 8.88 -29.75
N GLU A 68 -4.43 9.90 -30.22
CA GLU A 68 -3.35 9.76 -31.21
C GLU A 68 -2.19 8.88 -30.70
N LYS A 69 -2.10 8.69 -29.38
CA LYS A 69 -1.10 7.83 -28.75
C LYS A 69 -1.59 6.39 -28.53
N GLY A 70 -2.79 6.06 -28.98
CA GLY A 70 -3.33 4.70 -28.94
C GLY A 70 -3.66 4.17 -27.55
N LEU A 71 -3.89 5.04 -26.56
CA LEU A 71 -4.25 4.62 -25.20
C LEU A 71 -5.75 4.70 -24.93
N VAL A 72 -6.46 5.56 -25.67
CA VAL A 72 -7.92 5.68 -25.63
C VAL A 72 -8.49 5.82 -27.03
N ASP A 73 -9.77 5.53 -27.21
CA ASP A 73 -10.51 5.86 -28.44
C ASP A 73 -11.00 7.32 -28.46
N ASP A 74 -11.70 7.71 -29.55
CA ASP A 74 -12.29 9.04 -29.76
C ASP A 74 -13.37 9.40 -28.72
N ALA A 75 -13.96 8.39 -28.07
CA ALA A 75 -14.90 8.54 -26.96
C ALA A 75 -14.20 8.58 -25.58
N GLY A 76 -12.88 8.40 -25.53
CA GLY A 76 -12.10 8.38 -24.30
C GLY A 76 -12.21 7.07 -23.52
N ARG A 77 -12.53 5.96 -24.19
CA ARG A 77 -12.52 4.62 -23.60
C ARG A 77 -11.12 4.02 -23.69
N PRO A 78 -10.62 3.36 -22.63
CA PRO A 78 -9.29 2.75 -22.66
C PRO A 78 -9.19 1.65 -23.71
N THR A 79 -8.04 1.54 -24.36
CA THR A 79 -7.70 0.37 -25.18
C THR A 79 -7.56 -0.89 -24.31
N PRO A 80 -7.57 -2.12 -24.88
CA PRO A 80 -7.45 -3.35 -24.10
C PRO A 80 -6.23 -3.40 -23.18
N ASP A 81 -5.08 -2.87 -23.62
CA ASP A 81 -3.85 -2.85 -22.83
C ASP A 81 -3.97 -1.89 -21.63
N LEU A 82 -4.52 -0.69 -21.85
CA LEU A 82 -4.77 0.26 -20.77
C LEU A 82 -5.83 -0.26 -19.80
N LEU A 83 -6.89 -0.89 -20.30
CA LEU A 83 -7.94 -1.49 -19.48
C LEU A 83 -7.37 -2.60 -18.59
N ARG A 84 -6.50 -3.45 -19.13
CA ARG A 84 -5.79 -4.49 -18.38
C ARG A 84 -4.93 -3.88 -17.26
N ALA A 85 -4.22 -2.79 -17.55
CA ALA A 85 -3.43 -2.08 -16.55
C ALA A 85 -4.28 -1.43 -15.43
N LEU A 86 -5.48 -0.96 -15.76
CA LEU A 86 -6.42 -0.34 -14.82
C LEU A 86 -7.19 -1.35 -13.97
N GLU A 87 -7.33 -2.59 -14.41
CA GLU A 87 -8.13 -3.64 -13.76
C GLU A 87 -7.83 -3.80 -12.25
N PRO A 88 -6.57 -3.83 -11.77
CA PRO A 88 -6.30 -3.94 -10.34
C PRO A 88 -6.74 -2.73 -9.51
N LEU A 89 -7.00 -1.57 -10.13
CA LEU A 89 -7.48 -0.37 -9.45
C LEU A 89 -9.02 -0.32 -9.34
N LEU A 90 -9.73 -1.13 -10.12
CA LEU A 90 -11.17 -1.02 -10.40
C LEU A 90 -12.10 -1.73 -9.39
N GLY A 91 -11.63 -2.19 -8.23
CA GLY A 91 -12.50 -2.96 -7.34
C GLY A 91 -11.98 -3.30 -5.94
N LYS A 92 -12.61 -4.31 -5.33
CA LYS A 92 -12.39 -4.80 -3.96
C LYS A 92 -11.19 -5.73 -3.88
N GLY A 93 -10.01 -5.17 -4.08
CA GLY A 93 -8.76 -5.91 -4.10
C GLY A 93 -7.97 -5.82 -2.80
N LEU A 94 -6.66 -5.95 -2.96
CA LEU A 94 -5.67 -5.63 -1.95
C LEU A 94 -4.85 -4.44 -2.46
N TYR A 95 -4.43 -3.55 -1.56
CA TYR A 95 -3.39 -2.59 -1.91
C TYR A 95 -2.29 -2.48 -0.85
N ILE A 96 -1.10 -2.10 -1.29
CA ILE A 96 0.06 -1.75 -0.47
C ILE A 96 0.57 -0.38 -0.91
N GLY A 97 0.66 0.58 0.00
CA GLY A 97 1.33 1.86 -0.24
C GLY A 97 2.51 2.06 0.71
N ASP A 98 3.56 2.75 0.27
CA ASP A 98 4.59 3.24 1.19
C ASP A 98 4.04 4.40 2.03
N GLY A 99 4.49 4.56 3.26
CA GLY A 99 4.11 5.67 4.14
C GLY A 99 2.66 5.65 4.63
N ASP A 100 2.27 6.75 5.25
CA ASP A 100 0.94 6.93 5.83
C ASP A 100 -0.03 7.53 4.80
N ARG A 101 -1.31 7.17 4.93
CA ARG A 101 -2.38 7.82 4.16
C ARG A 101 -2.58 9.26 4.64
N PRO A 102 -2.85 10.22 3.74
CA PRO A 102 -3.16 11.58 4.14
C PRO A 102 -4.41 11.62 5.03
N GLY A 103 -4.29 12.26 6.18
CA GLY A 103 -5.34 12.39 7.19
C GLY A 103 -5.96 13.80 7.22
N PRO A 104 -6.94 14.04 8.11
CA PRO A 104 -7.44 15.39 8.38
C PRO A 104 -6.37 16.33 8.92
N GLU A 105 -5.46 15.82 9.76
CA GLU A 105 -4.41 16.60 10.44
C GLU A 105 -3.15 16.79 9.58
N ASP A 106 -2.78 15.78 8.78
CA ASP A 106 -1.70 15.86 7.79
C ASP A 106 -2.26 15.50 6.40
N PRO A 107 -2.75 16.50 5.65
CA PRO A 107 -3.44 16.26 4.37
C PRO A 107 -2.48 16.02 3.20
N VAL A 108 -1.17 16.00 3.44
CA VAL A 108 -0.17 15.91 2.37
C VAL A 108 0.02 14.46 1.94
N GLU A 109 -0.22 14.19 0.64
CA GLU A 109 0.08 12.89 0.03
C GLU A 109 1.60 12.72 -0.14
N ARG A 110 2.20 11.97 0.79
CA ARG A 110 3.64 11.68 0.83
C ARG A 110 4.01 10.33 0.22
N ARG A 111 3.03 9.45 0.01
CA ARG A 111 3.27 8.13 -0.58
C ARG A 111 3.81 8.33 -1.99
N THR A 112 4.75 7.47 -2.38
CA THR A 112 5.41 7.54 -3.69
C THR A 112 4.80 6.57 -4.67
N ALA A 113 4.30 5.43 -4.19
CA ALA A 113 3.61 4.44 -5.00
C ALA A 113 2.61 3.61 -4.19
N VAL A 114 1.55 3.18 -4.86
CA VAL A 114 0.61 2.18 -4.34
C VAL A 114 0.48 1.02 -5.32
N LEU A 115 0.81 -0.19 -4.86
CA LEU A 115 0.55 -1.44 -5.56
C LEU A 115 -0.88 -1.90 -5.28
N CYS A 116 -1.68 -2.07 -6.32
CA CYS A 116 -3.04 -2.59 -6.26
C CYS A 116 -3.11 -3.98 -6.90
N LEU A 117 -3.90 -4.88 -6.33
CA LEU A 117 -4.09 -6.25 -6.81
C LEU A 117 -5.57 -6.53 -7.05
N THR A 118 -5.86 -7.37 -8.05
CA THR A 118 -7.21 -7.89 -8.27
C THR A 118 -7.68 -8.78 -7.11
N PRO A 119 -9.00 -8.99 -6.92
CA PRO A 119 -9.52 -9.79 -5.81
C PRO A 119 -9.02 -11.25 -5.77
N ASP A 120 -8.78 -11.83 -6.95
CA ASP A 120 -8.24 -13.18 -7.13
C ASP A 120 -6.70 -13.25 -7.07
N LEU A 121 -6.04 -12.11 -6.85
CA LEU A 121 -4.59 -11.95 -6.81
C LEU A 121 -3.88 -12.41 -8.09
N SER A 122 -4.57 -12.42 -9.24
CA SER A 122 -4.00 -12.84 -10.53
C SER A 122 -3.27 -11.71 -11.26
N ARG A 123 -3.56 -10.45 -10.92
CA ARG A 123 -2.94 -9.27 -11.53
C ARG A 123 -2.61 -8.20 -10.50
N ALA A 124 -1.55 -7.46 -10.77
CA ALA A 124 -1.13 -6.34 -9.96
C ALA A 124 -0.68 -5.16 -10.83
N THR A 125 -1.01 -3.94 -10.41
CA THR A 125 -0.54 -2.70 -11.03
C THR A 125 -0.14 -1.73 -9.95
N ALA A 126 1.08 -1.19 -10.04
CA ALA A 126 1.49 -0.07 -9.22
C ALA A 126 1.11 1.26 -9.87
N VAL A 127 0.56 2.17 -9.07
CA VAL A 127 0.37 3.57 -9.42
C VAL A 127 1.52 4.34 -8.79
N VAL A 128 2.34 4.99 -9.61
CA VAL A 128 3.59 5.63 -9.17
C VAL A 128 3.50 7.13 -9.43
N LYS A 129 3.82 7.94 -8.43
CA LYS A 129 3.86 9.40 -8.57
C LYS A 129 5.00 9.80 -9.52
N ASP A 130 4.70 10.61 -10.52
CA ASP A 130 5.69 11.16 -11.46
C ASP A 130 5.41 12.64 -11.74
N GLY A 131 6.23 13.51 -11.15
CA GLY A 131 6.03 14.96 -11.19
C GLY A 131 4.67 15.37 -10.61
N HIS A 132 3.80 15.93 -11.45
CA HIS A 132 2.44 16.35 -11.10
C HIS A 132 1.36 15.32 -11.49
N GLY A 133 1.76 14.14 -11.96
CA GLY A 133 0.85 13.08 -12.37
C GLY A 133 1.27 11.71 -11.84
N PHE A 134 0.77 10.68 -12.50
CA PHE A 134 0.90 9.29 -12.09
C PHE A 134 1.16 8.41 -13.30
N ARG A 135 2.06 7.43 -13.14
CA ARG A 135 2.27 6.35 -14.11
C ARG A 135 1.61 5.08 -13.60
N LEU A 136 1.06 4.31 -14.52
CA LEU A 136 0.62 2.94 -14.25
C LEU A 136 1.78 2.01 -14.59
N ARG A 137 2.10 1.09 -13.69
CA ARG A 137 3.17 0.11 -13.87
C ARG A 137 2.59 -1.27 -13.58
N PRO A 138 2.00 -1.93 -14.59
CA PRO A 138 1.55 -3.31 -14.48
C PRO A 138 2.72 -4.20 -14.08
N PHE A 139 2.48 -5.13 -13.16
CA PHE A 139 3.45 -6.16 -12.84
C PHE A 139 3.41 -7.26 -13.91
N PRO A 140 4.49 -8.05 -14.07
CA PRO A 140 4.51 -9.17 -15.00
C PRO A 140 3.37 -10.16 -14.75
N ASP A 141 2.91 -10.84 -15.80
CA ASP A 141 1.87 -11.87 -15.67
C ASP A 141 2.31 -13.11 -14.87
N ASP A 142 3.62 -13.32 -14.72
CA ASP A 142 4.21 -14.37 -13.90
C ASP A 142 4.42 -13.87 -12.45
N PRO A 143 3.65 -14.39 -11.46
CA PRO A 143 3.75 -13.96 -10.07
C PRO A 143 5.11 -14.23 -9.43
N SER A 144 5.90 -15.17 -9.97
CA SER A 144 7.25 -15.45 -9.44
C SER A 144 8.22 -14.28 -9.60
N LEU A 145 7.89 -13.31 -10.47
CA LEU A 145 8.68 -12.10 -10.69
C LEU A 145 8.22 -10.92 -9.83
N TRP A 146 7.10 -11.04 -9.12
CA TRP A 146 6.48 -9.92 -8.40
C TRP A 146 7.32 -9.42 -7.23
N GLU A 147 7.97 -10.32 -6.48
CA GLU A 147 8.86 -9.93 -5.38
C GLU A 147 9.99 -9.02 -5.89
N ALA A 148 10.68 -9.43 -6.96
CA ALA A 148 11.76 -8.63 -7.55
C ALA A 148 11.25 -7.27 -8.06
N GLU A 149 10.07 -7.26 -8.69
CA GLU A 149 9.46 -6.04 -9.20
C GLU A 149 9.00 -5.08 -8.08
N PHE A 150 8.49 -5.62 -6.99
CA PHE A 150 8.13 -4.89 -5.77
C PHE A 150 9.36 -4.28 -5.11
N LEU A 151 10.43 -5.06 -4.94
CA LEU A 151 11.68 -4.54 -4.40
C LEU A 151 12.27 -3.45 -5.30
N ARG A 152 12.12 -3.56 -6.63
CA ARG A 152 12.54 -2.49 -7.56
C ARG A 152 11.66 -1.25 -7.45
N LEU A 153 10.34 -1.42 -7.33
CA LEU A 153 9.37 -0.34 -7.20
C LEU A 153 9.71 0.58 -6.01
N TYR A 154 10.04 0.00 -4.86
CA TYR A 154 10.33 0.74 -3.63
C TYR A 154 11.83 0.96 -3.35
N ASN A 155 12.69 0.77 -4.36
CA ASN A 155 14.15 0.93 -4.26
C ASN A 155 14.81 0.06 -3.17
N LEU A 156 14.26 -1.13 -2.92
CA LEU A 156 14.76 -2.12 -1.97
C LEU A 156 15.70 -3.16 -2.60
N THR A 157 15.91 -3.09 -3.92
CA THR A 157 16.82 -3.99 -4.64
C THR A 157 18.23 -3.87 -4.08
N GLY A 158 18.79 -4.97 -3.56
CA GLY A 158 20.10 -5.01 -2.92
C GLY A 158 20.16 -4.41 -1.52
N LEU A 159 19.06 -3.86 -1.00
CA LEU A 159 18.92 -3.42 0.39
C LEU A 159 18.23 -4.46 1.26
N PHE A 160 17.24 -5.16 0.71
CA PHE A 160 16.55 -6.23 1.43
C PHE A 160 17.46 -7.45 1.60
N CYS A 161 17.58 -7.91 2.84
CA CYS A 161 18.32 -9.08 3.26
C CYS A 161 17.41 -9.98 4.09
N TRP A 162 17.54 -11.29 3.93
CA TRP A 162 16.89 -12.23 4.83
C TRP A 162 17.47 -12.15 6.24
N ALA A 163 16.62 -12.42 7.21
CA ALA A 163 17.02 -12.76 8.56
C ALA A 163 17.74 -14.12 8.60
N GLU A 164 18.36 -14.43 9.74
CA GLU A 164 19.09 -15.70 9.89
C GLU A 164 18.16 -16.90 9.89
N ARG A 165 16.94 -16.72 10.41
CA ARG A 165 15.86 -17.70 10.40
C ARG A 165 14.51 -17.01 10.50
N SER A 166 13.48 -17.69 10.02
CA SER A 166 12.10 -17.28 10.24
C SER A 166 11.79 -17.26 11.73
N GLN A 167 11.14 -16.20 12.18
CA GLN A 167 10.69 -16.05 13.55
C GLN A 167 9.54 -15.05 13.59
N SER A 168 8.41 -15.42 14.19
CA SER A 168 7.24 -14.57 14.28
C SER A 168 6.84 -14.37 15.73
N TYR A 169 6.18 -13.25 16.00
CA TYR A 169 5.47 -13.00 17.24
C TYR A 169 4.23 -12.18 16.90
N LEU A 170 3.10 -12.55 17.49
CA LEU A 170 1.84 -11.85 17.35
C LEU A 170 1.20 -11.69 18.74
N GLY A 171 0.81 -10.48 19.10
CA GLY A 171 0.12 -10.17 20.34
C GLY A 171 -1.17 -9.40 20.09
N GLY A 172 -2.22 -9.76 20.82
CA GLY A 172 -3.49 -9.02 20.85
C GLY A 172 -3.48 -7.84 21.82
N GLY A 173 -4.52 -7.01 21.74
CA GLY A 173 -4.75 -5.93 22.72
C GLY A 173 -3.77 -4.77 22.58
N LEU A 174 -3.44 -4.41 21.33
CA LEU A 174 -2.52 -3.32 21.05
C LEU A 174 -3.03 -1.98 21.59
N ASN A 175 -2.20 -1.32 22.39
CA ASN A 175 -2.29 0.11 22.63
C ASN A 175 -1.42 0.83 21.59
N LEU A 176 -2.00 1.71 20.76
CA LEU A 176 -1.26 2.46 19.74
C LEU A 176 -0.19 3.40 20.33
N GLU A 177 -0.29 3.76 21.61
CA GLU A 177 0.72 4.51 22.34
C GLU A 177 1.84 3.61 22.91
N ASP A 178 1.74 2.28 22.76
CA ASP A 178 2.76 1.34 23.23
C ASP A 178 4.05 1.48 22.41
N SER A 179 4.99 2.23 23.00
CA SER A 179 6.35 2.39 22.48
C SER A 179 7.32 1.34 23.01
N SER A 180 6.87 0.33 23.75
CA SER A 180 7.73 -0.63 24.46
C SER A 180 8.67 -1.39 23.53
N PHE A 181 8.22 -1.78 22.34
CA PHE A 181 9.07 -2.45 21.34
C PHE A 181 10.21 -1.54 20.87
N SER A 182 9.89 -0.31 20.45
CA SER A 182 10.88 0.68 20.02
C SER A 182 11.85 1.03 21.16
N ASN A 183 11.33 1.18 22.38
CA ASN A 183 12.13 1.47 23.58
C ASN A 183 13.06 0.30 23.92
N ALA A 184 12.60 -0.95 23.77
CA ALA A 184 13.42 -2.14 23.98
C ALA A 184 14.57 -2.20 22.96
N LEU A 185 14.30 -1.95 21.68
CA LEU A 185 15.35 -1.91 20.65
C LEU A 185 16.39 -0.82 20.92
N LYS A 186 15.97 0.38 21.36
CA LYS A 186 16.88 1.48 21.72
C LYS A 186 17.65 1.21 23.02
N GLY A 187 17.02 0.56 24.00
CA GLY A 187 17.59 0.25 25.31
C GLY A 187 18.69 -0.81 25.31
N GLY A 188 18.96 -1.45 24.16
CA GLY A 188 20.02 -2.43 24.02
C GLY A 188 19.57 -3.87 24.33
N THR A 189 20.52 -4.80 24.23
CA THR A 189 20.27 -6.25 24.40
C THR A 189 19.56 -6.63 25.70
N GLY A 190 19.89 -5.99 26.82
CA GLY A 190 19.24 -6.27 28.11
C GLY A 190 17.75 -5.91 28.11
N ALA A 191 17.39 -4.77 27.53
CA ALA A 191 16.00 -4.34 27.40
C ALA A 191 15.21 -5.24 26.44
N VAL A 192 15.83 -5.67 25.34
CA VAL A 192 15.24 -6.66 24.41
C VAL A 192 14.93 -7.98 25.10
N ARG A 193 15.89 -8.54 25.86
CA ARG A 193 15.68 -9.81 26.58
C ARG A 193 14.53 -9.72 27.56
N GLU A 194 14.45 -8.62 28.32
CA GLU A 194 13.36 -8.41 29.26
C GLU A 194 12.01 -8.26 28.56
N TRP A 195 11.97 -7.50 27.45
CA TRP A 195 10.77 -7.35 26.63
C TRP A 195 10.28 -8.70 26.06
N CYS A 196 11.21 -9.54 25.58
CA CYS A 196 10.92 -10.90 25.11
C CYS A 196 10.39 -11.78 26.23
N ARG A 197 11.04 -11.76 27.39
CA ARG A 197 10.66 -12.55 28.58
C ARG A 197 9.25 -12.22 29.04
N GLN A 198 8.89 -10.94 29.09
CA GLN A 198 7.54 -10.49 29.48
C GLN A 198 6.44 -10.97 28.52
N ARG A 199 6.80 -11.27 27.26
CA ARG A 199 5.88 -11.70 26.21
C ARG A 199 5.92 -13.20 25.91
N GLY A 200 6.75 -13.95 26.63
CA GLY A 200 6.90 -15.40 26.43
C GLY A 200 7.75 -15.79 25.21
N ILE A 201 8.49 -14.85 24.62
CA ILE A 201 9.37 -15.10 23.48
C ILE A 201 10.64 -15.78 23.98
N SER A 202 10.82 -17.06 23.61
CA SER A 202 11.92 -17.89 24.12
C SER A 202 13.28 -17.56 23.49
N ASP A 203 13.28 -16.99 22.29
CA ASP A 203 14.50 -16.68 21.53
C ASP A 203 14.56 -15.19 21.18
N SER A 204 15.47 -14.46 21.81
CA SER A 204 15.64 -13.02 21.60
C SER A 204 16.82 -12.67 20.69
N ALA A 205 17.55 -13.67 20.16
CA ALA A 205 18.85 -13.46 19.56
C ALA A 205 18.83 -12.55 18.31
N GLN A 206 17.80 -12.66 17.46
CA GLN A 206 17.67 -11.80 16.28
C GLN A 206 17.31 -10.35 16.66
N LEU A 207 16.39 -10.14 17.60
CA LEU A 207 16.06 -8.81 18.12
C LEU A 207 17.26 -8.14 18.82
N GLU A 208 18.07 -8.92 19.54
CA GLU A 208 19.30 -8.42 20.15
C GLU A 208 20.30 -7.91 19.10
N LYS A 209 20.38 -8.56 17.93
CA LYS A 209 21.21 -8.10 16.80
C LYS A 209 20.64 -6.82 16.20
N VAL A 210 19.33 -6.74 15.98
CA VAL A 210 18.66 -5.51 15.51
C VAL A 210 18.91 -4.35 16.46
N SER A 211 18.80 -4.56 17.77
CA SER A 211 19.08 -3.53 18.79
C SER A 211 20.54 -3.01 18.74
N LYS A 212 21.51 -3.87 18.43
CA LYS A 212 22.90 -3.45 18.22
C LYS A 212 23.06 -2.59 16.96
N ILE A 213 22.33 -2.90 15.90
CA ILE A 213 22.33 -2.14 14.64
C ILE A 213 21.63 -0.78 14.82
N GLY A 214 20.48 -0.75 15.50
CA GLY A 214 19.67 0.45 15.71
C GLY A 214 20.32 1.53 16.59
N ASN A 215 21.33 1.17 17.39
CA ASN A 215 22.15 2.11 18.14
C ASN A 215 23.30 2.74 17.32
N SER A 216 23.40 2.41 16.03
CA SER A 216 24.25 3.11 15.07
C SER A 216 23.44 4.15 14.30
N TRP A 217 24.09 5.28 13.94
CA TRP A 217 23.46 6.40 13.20
C TRP A 217 22.71 5.97 11.92
N MET A 218 23.08 4.83 11.32
CA MET A 218 22.50 4.32 10.07
C MET A 218 21.29 3.38 10.28
N GLY A 219 21.12 2.73 11.43
CA GLY A 219 20.18 1.61 11.59
C GLY A 219 18.68 1.95 11.70
N ILE A 220 18.32 3.20 12.01
CA ILE A 220 16.90 3.64 12.13
C ILE A 220 16.44 4.47 10.93
N ARG A 221 17.37 5.08 10.18
CA ARG A 221 17.04 5.93 9.02
C ARG A 221 16.67 5.14 7.75
N GLY A 222 16.93 3.84 7.72
CA GLY A 222 16.61 2.96 6.58
C GLY A 222 15.28 2.21 6.69
N ALA A 223 14.51 2.40 7.78
CA ALA A 223 13.22 1.74 7.93
C ALA A 223 12.17 2.38 7.01
N ILE A 224 11.35 1.54 6.38
CA ILE A 224 10.31 1.98 5.45
C ILE A 224 8.95 1.54 5.99
N SER A 225 8.01 2.46 6.04
CA SER A 225 6.62 2.17 6.41
C SER A 225 5.85 1.71 5.18
N PHE A 226 5.06 0.66 5.34
CA PHE A 226 4.07 0.21 4.36
C PHE A 226 2.70 0.09 5.02
N THR A 227 1.69 0.53 4.32
CA THR A 227 0.29 0.35 4.70
C THR A 227 -0.37 -0.60 3.71
N ALA A 228 -0.86 -1.73 4.21
CA ALA A 228 -1.57 -2.73 3.43
C ALA A 228 -3.04 -2.85 3.89
N PHE A 229 -3.94 -3.04 2.93
CA PHE A 229 -5.36 -3.30 3.18
C PHE A 229 -5.88 -4.41 2.28
N ASP A 230 -6.65 -5.33 2.87
CA ASP A 230 -7.46 -6.31 2.16
C ASP A 230 -8.93 -5.88 2.25
N LEU A 231 -9.51 -5.59 1.09
CA LEU A 231 -10.87 -5.07 0.95
C LEU A 231 -11.79 -6.05 0.23
N ARG A 232 -11.35 -7.29 -0.03
CA ARG A 232 -12.09 -8.28 -0.82
C ARG A 232 -13.47 -8.62 -0.24
N GLU A 233 -13.57 -8.64 1.09
CA GLU A 233 -14.81 -8.90 1.83
C GLU A 233 -15.57 -7.62 2.23
N SER A 234 -15.07 -6.44 1.86
CA SER A 234 -15.70 -5.17 2.18
C SER A 234 -16.82 -4.84 1.20
N GLU A 235 -17.82 -4.10 1.66
CA GLU A 235 -18.85 -3.53 0.79
C GLU A 235 -18.76 -2.01 0.79
N PHE A 236 -18.89 -1.41 -0.39
CA PHE A 236 -18.83 0.04 -0.58
C PHE A 236 -20.21 0.53 -1.00
N PRO A 237 -20.58 1.78 -0.67
CA PRO A 237 -21.83 2.35 -1.14
C PRO A 237 -21.86 2.38 -2.68
N ALA A 238 -23.02 2.03 -3.26
CA ALA A 238 -23.22 1.96 -4.72
C ALA A 238 -23.05 3.33 -5.40
N GLU A 239 -23.34 4.41 -4.68
CA GLU A 239 -22.95 5.76 -5.05
C GLU A 239 -21.71 6.14 -4.23
N LEU A 240 -20.56 6.20 -4.88
CA LEU A 240 -19.42 6.89 -4.32
C LEU A 240 -19.81 8.36 -4.20
N GLY A 241 -20.28 8.76 -3.03
CA GLY A 241 -20.29 10.17 -2.66
C GLY A 241 -18.87 10.75 -2.78
N TYR A 242 -18.74 12.05 -2.52
CA TYR A 242 -17.45 12.77 -2.61
C TYR A 242 -16.42 12.41 -1.52
N GLY A 243 -16.66 11.35 -0.75
CA GLY A 243 -15.84 10.91 0.37
C GLY A 243 -14.84 9.83 -0.02
N ALA A 244 -13.98 9.46 0.93
CA ALA A 244 -13.17 8.27 0.78
C ALA A 244 -14.07 7.04 0.54
N PRO A 245 -13.64 6.03 -0.24
CA PRO A 245 -14.31 4.75 -0.27
C PRO A 245 -14.13 4.11 1.11
N ILE A 246 -15.06 4.45 2.01
CA ILE A 246 -15.18 3.86 3.33
C ILE A 246 -16.14 2.69 3.14
N ALA A 247 -15.70 1.50 3.53
CA ALA A 247 -16.58 0.35 3.55
C ALA A 247 -17.80 0.66 4.45
N ILE A 248 -18.99 0.22 4.06
CA ILE A 248 -20.23 0.42 4.81
C ILE A 248 -20.69 -0.86 5.51
N SER A 249 -20.15 -2.01 5.11
CA SER A 249 -20.45 -3.33 5.65
C SER A 249 -19.35 -4.33 5.24
N GLY A 250 -19.45 -5.56 5.76
CA GLY A 250 -18.51 -6.64 5.49
C GLY A 250 -17.35 -6.69 6.47
N THR A 251 -16.16 -6.97 5.96
CA THR A 251 -14.92 -7.06 6.76
C THR A 251 -13.76 -6.50 5.95
N PHE A 252 -12.78 -5.90 6.63
CA PHE A 252 -11.49 -5.58 6.04
C PHE A 252 -10.38 -6.02 6.98
N ARG A 253 -9.20 -6.22 6.42
CA ARG A 253 -7.97 -6.39 7.20
C ARG A 253 -7.03 -5.26 6.86
N SER A 254 -6.32 -4.76 7.86
CA SER A 254 -5.27 -3.77 7.64
C SER A 254 -3.99 -4.18 8.34
N LYS A 255 -2.87 -3.79 7.76
CA LYS A 255 -1.56 -3.99 8.35
C LYS A 255 -0.64 -2.82 8.02
N ILE A 256 -0.16 -2.13 9.05
CA ILE A 256 0.87 -1.12 8.95
C ILE A 256 2.17 -1.77 9.39
N SER A 257 3.14 -1.80 8.49
CA SER A 257 4.41 -2.51 8.65
C SER A 257 5.57 -1.52 8.58
N LEU A 258 6.41 -1.52 9.60
CA LEU A 258 7.72 -0.88 9.58
C LEU A 258 8.78 -1.94 9.24
N VAL A 259 9.31 -1.86 8.03
CA VAL A 259 10.26 -2.82 7.47
C VAL A 259 11.68 -2.30 7.67
N PHE A 260 12.54 -3.15 8.23
CA PHE A 260 13.98 -2.96 8.33
C PHE A 260 14.65 -3.91 7.31
N PRO A 261 14.86 -3.44 6.08
CA PRO A 261 15.22 -4.33 4.97
C PRO A 261 16.57 -5.04 5.20
N GLU A 262 17.54 -4.36 5.82
CA GLU A 262 18.90 -4.90 6.02
C GLU A 262 18.97 -6.11 6.97
N CYS A 263 17.92 -6.39 7.73
CA CYS A 263 17.87 -7.50 8.69
C CYS A 263 16.63 -8.38 8.54
N GLY A 264 15.84 -8.18 7.48
CA GLY A 264 14.63 -8.95 7.22
C GLY A 264 13.57 -8.84 8.30
N LEU A 265 13.59 -7.76 9.11
CA LEU A 265 12.60 -7.55 10.17
C LEU A 265 11.42 -6.73 9.65
N VAL A 266 10.23 -7.23 9.86
CA VAL A 266 8.97 -6.52 9.66
C VAL A 266 8.29 -6.39 11.02
N HIS A 267 8.30 -5.19 11.60
CA HIS A 267 7.49 -4.90 12.79
C HIS A 267 6.15 -4.36 12.31
N PHE A 268 5.03 -4.87 12.81
CA PHE A 268 3.73 -4.50 12.28
C PHE A 268 2.68 -4.33 13.37
N ASN A 269 1.66 -3.56 13.04
CA ASN A 269 0.37 -3.59 13.69
C ASN A 269 -0.73 -3.74 12.64
N GLY A 270 -1.89 -4.23 13.05
CA GLY A 270 -3.00 -4.41 12.15
C GLY A 270 -4.32 -4.50 12.88
N VAL A 271 -5.37 -4.66 12.07
CA VAL A 271 -6.74 -4.89 12.51
C VAL A 271 -7.27 -6.09 11.73
N SER A 272 -7.89 -7.04 12.44
CA SER A 272 -8.52 -8.21 11.82
C SER A 272 -9.86 -8.57 12.48
N PRO A 273 -10.85 -9.04 11.70
CA PRO A 273 -12.19 -9.37 12.17
C PRO A 273 -12.19 -10.25 13.42
N ARG A 274 -13.06 -9.93 14.38
CA ARG A 274 -13.31 -10.73 15.58
C ARG A 274 -14.79 -11.02 15.71
N GLU A 275 -15.10 -12.25 16.09
CA GLU A 275 -16.50 -12.66 16.31
C GLU A 275 -17.14 -11.81 17.40
N GLY A 276 -18.36 -11.33 17.15
CA GLY A 276 -19.13 -10.51 18.11
C GLY A 276 -18.77 -9.02 18.14
N PHE A 277 -17.82 -8.55 17.33
CA PHE A 277 -17.46 -7.13 17.23
C PHE A 277 -17.88 -6.55 15.88
N ASP A 278 -18.86 -5.64 15.89
CA ASP A 278 -19.23 -4.82 14.73
C ASP A 278 -18.41 -3.53 14.73
N TRP A 279 -17.69 -3.28 13.65
CA TRP A 279 -16.79 -2.14 13.49
C TRP A 279 -17.42 -0.95 12.77
N PHE A 280 -18.52 -1.17 12.05
CA PHE A 280 -19.22 -0.13 11.31
C PHE A 280 -20.19 0.63 12.21
N ASP A 281 -20.88 -0.11 13.09
CA ASP A 281 -21.81 0.49 14.06
C ASP A 281 -21.09 1.03 15.30
N HIS A 282 -19.93 0.47 15.65
CA HIS A 282 -19.17 0.83 16.85
C HIS A 282 -17.69 0.98 16.52
N SER A 283 -17.27 2.17 16.10
CA SER A 283 -15.87 2.44 15.74
C SER A 283 -14.86 2.14 16.85
N GLN A 284 -15.28 2.16 18.12
CA GLN A 284 -14.46 1.76 19.27
C GLN A 284 -14.14 0.25 19.29
N SER A 285 -14.95 -0.59 18.65
CA SER A 285 -14.71 -2.03 18.50
C SER A 285 -13.48 -2.33 17.66
N ILE A 286 -13.05 -1.42 16.78
CA ILE A 286 -11.83 -1.56 15.98
C ILE A 286 -10.61 -1.67 16.90
N GLU A 287 -10.57 -0.88 17.99
CA GLU A 287 -9.45 -0.90 18.94
C GLU A 287 -9.31 -2.27 19.63
N LEU A 288 -10.44 -2.95 19.88
CA LEU A 288 -10.46 -4.30 20.44
C LEU A 288 -10.02 -5.37 19.45
N CYS A 289 -9.93 -5.04 18.16
CA CYS A 289 -9.54 -5.94 17.09
C CYS A 289 -8.11 -5.71 16.60
N ARG A 290 -7.35 -4.86 17.30
CA ARG A 290 -5.96 -4.57 16.97
C ARG A 290 -5.00 -5.62 17.51
N TYR A 291 -4.04 -5.96 16.66
CA TYR A 291 -2.89 -6.79 17.00
C TYR A 291 -1.60 -6.09 16.61
N ALA A 292 -0.49 -6.51 17.21
CA ALA A 292 0.85 -6.12 16.78
C ALA A 292 1.83 -7.27 16.94
N GLY A 293 2.94 -7.17 16.24
CA GLY A 293 3.88 -8.25 16.18
C GLY A 293 5.13 -7.90 15.40
N PHE A 294 5.95 -8.92 15.19
CA PHE A 294 7.05 -8.84 14.25
C PHE A 294 7.23 -10.17 13.53
N ASP A 295 7.77 -10.07 12.32
CA ASP A 295 8.29 -11.20 11.55
C ASP A 295 9.75 -10.95 11.21
N PHE A 296 10.61 -11.94 11.45
CA PHE A 296 11.87 -12.08 10.76
C PHE A 296 11.66 -12.97 9.56
N LEU A 297 11.95 -12.45 8.37
CA LEU A 297 11.81 -13.15 7.10
C LEU A 297 13.06 -13.99 6.85
N GLY A 298 12.95 -15.30 7.04
CA GLY A 298 14.05 -16.24 6.84
C GLY A 298 14.37 -16.47 5.36
N PRO A 299 15.43 -17.26 5.06
CA PRO A 299 15.84 -17.52 3.68
C PRO A 299 14.70 -18.10 2.82
N GLY A 300 14.40 -17.42 1.71
CA GLY A 300 13.34 -17.81 0.78
C GLY A 300 11.97 -17.20 1.06
N GLU A 301 11.79 -16.44 2.15
CA GLU A 301 10.56 -15.71 2.42
C GLU A 301 10.60 -14.33 1.74
N GLY A 302 9.56 -14.01 0.96
CA GLY A 302 9.42 -12.73 0.26
C GLY A 302 8.83 -11.63 1.14
N LEU A 303 9.29 -10.39 0.95
CA LEU A 303 8.72 -9.23 1.63
C LEU A 303 7.29 -8.95 1.15
N LEU A 304 7.03 -9.07 -0.14
CA LEU A 304 5.71 -8.86 -0.72
C LEU A 304 4.69 -9.84 -0.14
N ASP A 305 5.03 -11.13 -0.11
CA ASP A 305 4.21 -12.18 0.49
C ASP A 305 3.95 -11.91 1.97
N ASN A 306 4.98 -11.47 2.71
CA ASN A 306 4.77 -11.06 4.08
C ASN A 306 3.77 -9.91 4.17
N LEU A 307 3.89 -8.84 3.37
CA LEU A 307 2.97 -7.71 3.40
C LEU A 307 1.52 -8.11 3.06
N PHE A 308 1.32 -9.15 2.24
CA PHE A 308 0.00 -9.76 1.98
C PHE A 308 -0.52 -10.64 3.09
N LYS A 309 0.33 -11.10 4.01
CA LYS A 309 -0.07 -11.93 5.14
C LYS A 309 -0.75 -11.07 6.20
N PHE A 310 -2.08 -11.13 6.25
CA PHE A 310 -2.87 -10.60 7.35
C PHE A 310 -3.12 -11.69 8.40
N TYR A 311 -2.91 -11.37 9.66
CA TYR A 311 -3.07 -12.30 10.77
C TYR A 311 -4.51 -12.32 11.24
N ASP A 312 -5.01 -13.47 11.68
CA ASP A 312 -6.22 -13.50 12.50
C ASP A 312 -5.92 -12.90 13.88
N TYR A 313 -6.95 -12.44 14.59
CA TYR A 313 -6.72 -11.92 15.93
C TYR A 313 -6.32 -13.06 16.89
N PRO A 314 -5.25 -12.91 17.70
CA PRO A 314 -4.80 -13.96 18.59
C PRO A 314 -5.69 -14.04 19.85
N GLU A 315 -6.81 -14.77 19.77
CA GLU A 315 -7.79 -14.91 20.87
C GLU A 315 -7.18 -15.48 22.16
N GLY A 316 -6.10 -16.27 22.06
CA GLY A 316 -5.36 -16.83 23.18
C GLY A 316 -4.31 -15.89 23.82
N GLY A 317 -4.19 -14.65 23.34
CA GLY A 317 -3.22 -13.66 23.82
C GLY A 317 -2.02 -13.50 22.89
N ASN A 318 -0.88 -14.11 23.24
CA ASN A 318 0.33 -14.05 22.43
C ASN A 318 0.54 -15.36 21.68
N GLU A 319 0.85 -15.28 20.39
CA GLU A 319 1.30 -16.38 19.54
C GLU A 319 2.78 -16.18 19.20
N TYR A 320 3.58 -17.24 19.35
CA TYR A 320 5.02 -17.27 19.08
C TYR A 320 5.40 -18.57 18.38
#